data_AF-A0A4Q7CHZ2-F1
#
_entry.id   AF-A0A4Q7CHZ2-F1
#
_cell.length_a   1.000
_cell.length_b   1.000
_cell.length_c   1.000
_cell.angle_alpha   90.00
_cell.angle_beta   90.00
_cell.angle_gamma   90.00
#
_symmetry.space_group_name_H-M   'P 1'
#
loop_
_entity.id
_entity.type
_entity.pdbx_description
1 polymer ?
#
loop_
_entity_poly.entity_id
_entity_poly.type
_entity_poly.pdbx_seq_one_letter_code
_entity_poly.pdbx_strand_id
1 'polypeptide(L)'
;LDSKTFAEFNKFQTGSEDDTENTRTLLKQLGEDSQTLIVTTIQKMAKAIKSDNPVMDLYKEDKVIFIIDECHRTQFGNMHILIR
;
A
#
# COMPACT_ATOMS: atom_id res chain seq x y z
N LEU A 1 6.33 5.72 -9.27
CA LEU A 1 7.37 6.19 -8.33
C LEU A 1 8.65 6.37 -9.11
N ASP A 2 9.38 7.46 -8.86
CA ASP A 2 10.73 7.60 -9.44
C ASP A 2 11.68 6.61 -8.75
N SER A 3 12.66 6.11 -9.50
CA SER A 3 13.67 5.13 -9.05
C SER A 3 14.43 5.58 -7.81
N LYS A 4 14.62 6.90 -7.64
CA LYS A 4 15.24 7.49 -6.46
C LYS A 4 14.41 7.31 -5.20
N THR A 5 13.11 7.52 -5.29
CA THR A 5 12.20 7.41 -4.16
C THR A 5 12.15 5.96 -3.67
N PHE A 6 12.11 4.98 -4.59
CA PHE A 6 12.19 3.57 -4.25
C PHE A 6 13.49 3.20 -3.53
N ALA A 7 14.63 3.68 -4.02
CA ALA A 7 15.92 3.40 -3.39
C ALA A 7 16.04 4.02 -1.99
N GLU A 8 15.42 5.17 -1.74
CA GLU A 8 15.34 5.73 -0.39
C GLU A 8 14.43 4.89 0.51
N PHE A 9 13.29 4.41 0.01
CA PHE A 9 12.40 3.57 0.81
C PHE A 9 12.98 2.19 1.14
N ASN A 10 13.69 1.55 0.20
CA ASN A 10 14.33 0.26 0.48
C ASN A 10 15.43 0.36 1.55
N LYS A 11 16.04 1.54 1.72
CA LYS A 11 16.96 1.81 2.84
C LYS A 11 16.24 1.87 4.18
N PHE A 12 14.98 2.31 4.21
CA PHE A 12 14.16 2.33 5.42
C PHE A 12 13.49 0.98 5.71
N GLN A 13 13.10 0.24 4.69
CA GLN A 13 12.44 -1.07 4.82
C GLN A 13 12.93 -2.02 3.72
N THR A 14 13.91 -2.85 4.05
CA THR A 14 14.49 -3.80 3.10
C THR A 14 13.43 -4.76 2.56
N GLY A 15 13.24 -4.77 1.24
CA GLY A 15 12.24 -5.60 0.56
C GLY A 15 10.90 -4.91 0.29
N SER A 16 10.81 -3.58 0.48
CA SER A 16 9.68 -2.78 -0.01
C SER A 16 9.71 -2.56 -1.54
N GLU A 17 10.77 -2.98 -2.21
CA GLU A 17 10.92 -2.93 -3.67
C GLU A 17 10.07 -4.01 -4.34
N ASP A 18 9.03 -3.56 -5.05
CA ASP A 18 8.31 -4.40 -6.00
C ASP A 18 7.75 -3.48 -7.10
N ASP A 19 8.41 -3.46 -8.25
CA ASP A 19 8.03 -2.64 -9.42
C ASP A 19 6.86 -3.26 -10.21
N THR A 20 6.34 -4.42 -9.80
CA THR A 20 5.25 -5.11 -10.50
C THR A 20 3.88 -4.67 -9.97
N GLU A 21 2.78 -4.94 -10.68
CA GLU A 21 1.42 -4.76 -10.12
C GLU A 21 0.98 -5.91 -9.19
N ASN A 22 1.93 -6.71 -8.69
CA ASN A 22 1.64 -7.80 -7.79
C ASN A 22 1.32 -7.26 -6.38
N THR A 23 0.27 -7.79 -5.77
CA THR A 23 -0.18 -7.45 -4.41
C THR A 23 0.26 -8.47 -3.37
N ARG A 24 0.90 -9.58 -3.76
CA ARG A 24 1.31 -10.65 -2.83
C ARG A 24 2.20 -10.11 -1.70
N THR A 25 3.19 -9.29 -2.02
CA THR A 25 4.08 -8.69 -1.03
C THR A 25 3.33 -7.74 -0.11
N LEU A 26 2.48 -6.87 -0.67
CA LEU A 26 1.64 -5.95 0.10
C LEU A 26 0.70 -6.69 1.07
N LEU A 27 0.00 -7.71 0.60
CA LEU A 27 -0.91 -8.52 1.43
C LEU A 27 -0.17 -9.28 2.53
N LYS A 28 1.06 -9.73 2.28
CA LYS A 28 1.92 -10.34 3.30
C LYS A 28 2.31 -9.32 4.37
N GLN A 29 2.75 -8.13 3.96
CA GLN A 29 3.13 -7.05 4.88
C GLN A 29 1.95 -6.58 5.73
N LEU A 30 0.75 -6.49 5.15
CA LEU A 30 -0.49 -6.18 5.86
C LEU A 30 -0.90 -7.27 6.87
N GLY A 31 -0.37 -8.48 6.76
CA GLY A 31 -0.62 -9.56 7.72
C GLY A 31 0.46 -9.70 8.79
N GLU A 32 1.50 -8.86 8.76
CA GLU A 32 2.62 -8.90 9.69
C GLU A 32 2.51 -7.78 10.73
N ASP A 33 2.21 -8.12 11.99
CA ASP A 33 2.10 -7.18 13.11
C ASP A 33 3.39 -6.36 13.36
N SER A 34 4.54 -6.83 12.86
CA SER A 34 5.82 -6.13 12.98
C SER A 34 5.96 -4.93 12.03
N GLN A 35 5.10 -4.81 11.02
CA GLN A 35 5.19 -3.75 10.01
C GLN A 35 4.30 -2.57 10.39
N THR A 36 4.87 -1.56 11.04
CA THR A 36 4.14 -0.33 11.42
C THR A 36 4.07 0.70 10.29
N LEU A 37 4.91 0.56 9.26
CA LEU A 37 4.95 1.43 8.08
C LEU A 37 5.00 0.54 6.83
N ILE A 38 4.10 0.82 5.90
CA ILE A 38 4.04 0.12 4.61
C ILE A 38 4.07 1.18 3.51
N VAL A 39 5.04 1.05 2.62
CA VAL A 39 5.15 1.91 1.44
C VAL A 39 4.67 1.12 0.23
N THR A 40 3.68 1.66 -0.47
CA THR A 40 3.11 1.00 -1.64
C THR A 40 2.59 2.02 -2.64
N THR A 41 2.24 1.56 -3.84
CA THR A 41 1.60 2.42 -4.84
C THR A 41 0.09 2.43 -4.64
N ILE A 42 -0.56 3.52 -5.05
CA ILE A 42 -2.01 3.65 -4.95
C ILE A 42 -2.74 2.59 -5.79
N GLN A 43 -2.15 2.15 -6.91
CA GLN A 43 -2.68 1.08 -7.74
C GLN A 43 -2.64 -0.27 -7.03
N LYS A 44 -1.53 -0.60 -6.35
CA LYS A 44 -1.42 -1.83 -5.54
C LYS A 44 -2.42 -1.85 -4.41
N MET A 45 -2.54 -0.73 -3.70
CA MET A 45 -3.51 -0.61 -2.60
C MET A 45 -4.95 -0.78 -3.10
N ALA A 46 -5.31 -0.13 -4.21
CA ALA A 46 -6.64 -0.29 -4.82
C ALA A 46 -6.93 -1.73 -5.23
N LYS A 47 -5.92 -2.46 -5.73
CA LYS A 47 -6.05 -3.88 -6.09
C LYS A 47 -6.13 -4.79 -4.86
N ALA A 48 -5.39 -4.49 -3.79
CA ALA A 48 -5.47 -5.22 -2.52
C ALA A 48 -6.86 -5.08 -1.88
N ILE A 49 -7.41 -3.87 -1.82
CA ILE A 49 -8.77 -3.61 -1.32
C ILE A 49 -9.81 -4.40 -2.12
N LYS A 50 -9.68 -4.45 -3.46
CA LYS A 50 -10.60 -5.18 -4.34
C LYS A 50 -10.41 -6.70 -4.35
N SER A 51 -9.38 -7.22 -3.68
CA SER A 51 -9.06 -8.65 -3.72
C SER A 51 -9.89 -9.50 -2.76
N ASP A 52 -10.72 -8.88 -1.91
CA ASP A 52 -11.48 -9.53 -0.83
C ASP A 52 -10.62 -10.45 0.06
N ASN A 53 -9.32 -10.11 0.20
CA ASN A 53 -8.42 -10.88 1.03
C ASN A 53 -8.75 -10.69 2.52
N PRO A 54 -8.84 -11.76 3.34
CA PRO A 54 -9.19 -11.67 4.76
C PRO A 54 -8.28 -10.73 5.57
N VAL A 55 -7.03 -10.51 5.14
CA VAL A 55 -6.13 -9.57 5.82
C VAL A 55 -6.69 -8.14 5.85
N MET A 56 -7.51 -7.78 4.87
CA MET A 56 -8.14 -6.46 4.81
C MET A 56 -9.20 -6.27 5.91
N ASP A 57 -9.74 -7.35 6.47
CA ASP A 57 -10.74 -7.28 7.54
C ASP A 57 -10.15 -6.74 8.84
N LEU A 58 -8.86 -6.95 9.09
CA LEU A 58 -8.14 -6.39 10.24
C LEU A 58 -8.25 -4.85 10.27
N TYR A 59 -8.16 -4.26 9.08
CA TYR A 59 -8.09 -2.81 8.91
C TYR A 59 -9.45 -2.11 8.84
N LYS A 60 -10.55 -2.83 9.03
CA LYS A 60 -11.91 -2.23 9.12
C LYS A 60 -12.12 -1.48 10.42
N GLU A 61 -11.55 -1.99 11.51
CA GLU A 61 -11.69 -1.42 12.85
C GLU A 61 -10.39 -0.74 13.34
N ASP A 62 -9.26 -1.10 12.75
CA ASP A 62 -7.96 -0.52 13.11
C ASP A 62 -7.82 0.92 12.62
N LYS A 63 -7.09 1.73 13.41
CA LYS A 63 -6.77 3.11 13.04
C LYS A 63 -5.63 3.14 12.04
N VAL A 64 -5.98 3.27 10.75
CA VAL A 64 -5.01 3.39 9.66
C VAL A 64 -4.82 4.84 9.24
N ILE A 65 -3.56 5.27 9.10
CA ILE A 65 -3.21 6.59 8.56
C ILE A 65 -2.68 6.41 7.14
N PHE A 66 -3.31 7.09 6.18
CA PHE A 66 -2.83 7.14 4.79
C PHE A 66 -2.06 8.44 4.57
N ILE A 67 -0.78 8.30 4.21
CA ILE A 67 0.06 9.41 3.71
C ILE A 67 0.24 9.19 2.22
N ILE A 68 -0.25 10.14 1.43
CA ILE A 68 -0.30 10.01 -0.02
C ILE A 68 0.55 11.11 -0.63
N ASP A 69 1.58 10.70 -1.36
CA ASP A 69 2.53 11.58 -2.04
C ASP A 69 2.34 11.51 -3.56
N GLU A 70 2.51 12.66 -4.24
CA GLU A 70 2.49 12.84 -5.70
C GLU A 70 1.47 11.98 -6.47
N CYS A 71 0.22 11.94 -6.01
CA CYS A 71 -0.85 11.21 -6.70
C CYS A 71 -1.54 12.11 -7.74
N HIS A 72 -1.63 11.62 -8.98
CA HIS A 72 -2.49 12.27 -9.97
C HIS A 72 -3.95 12.23 -9.49
N ARG A 73 -4.65 13.37 -9.60
CA ARG A 73 -6.00 13.59 -9.06
C ARG A 73 -6.99 12.45 -9.35
N THR A 74 -6.90 11.84 -10.53
CA THR A 74 -7.76 10.72 -10.96
C THR A 74 -7.51 9.43 -10.18
N GLN A 75 -6.26 9.16 -9.81
CA GLN A 75 -5.86 7.94 -9.08
C GLN A 75 -6.25 8.04 -7.61
N PHE A 76 -6.06 9.22 -7.01
CA PHE A 76 -6.49 9.51 -5.65
C PHE A 76 -8.01 9.42 -5.51
N GLY A 77 -8.78 10.08 -6.39
CA GLY A 77 -10.24 10.10 -6.31
C GLY A 77 -10.86 8.70 -6.35
N ASN A 78 -10.37 7.83 -7.23
CA ASN A 78 -10.89 6.46 -7.34
C ASN A 78 -10.55 5.59 -6.12
N MET A 79 -9.37 5.77 -5.53
CA MET A 79 -8.92 4.99 -4.37
C MET A 79 -9.58 5.46 -3.08
N HIS A 80 -9.76 6.77 -2.90
CA HIS A 80 -10.46 7.35 -1.76
C HIS A 80 -11.93 6.91 -1.68
N ILE A 81 -12.56 6.55 -2.80
CA ILE A 81 -13.94 6.00 -2.79
C ILE A 81 -13.96 4.55 -2.28
N LEU A 82 -12.86 3.81 -2.44
CA LEU A 82 -12.74 2.40 -2.06
C LEU A 82 -12.40 2.23 -0.57
N ILE A 83 -11.70 3.19 0.02
CA ILE A 83 -11.41 3.24 1.46
C ILE A 83 -12.61 3.89 2.15
N ARG A 84 -13.22 3.18 3.10
CA ARG A 84 -14.34 3.67 3.92
C ARG A 84 -13.95 3.69 5.38
#